data_AF-A0A1S8WXN0-F1
#
_entry.id   AF-A0A1S8WXN0-F1
#
_cell.length_a   1.000
_cell.length_b   1.000
_cell.length_c   1.000
_cell.angle_alpha   90.00
_cell.angle_beta   90.00
_cell.angle_gamma   90.00
#
_symmetry.space_group_name_H-M   'P 1'
#
loop_
_entity.id
_entity.type
_entity.pdbx_description
1 polymer ?
#
loop_
_entity_poly.entity_id
_entity_poly.type
_entity_poly.pdbx_seq_one_letter_code
_entity_poly.pdbx_strand_id
1 'polypeptide(L)'
;MFQLDGDVFHHAVNEVEAKLSRRIKMTHPDHARPLEEDITGAHVLANELRDHLNHFIHLWNRTGQLLEESRRVVPVHLRLGGVNNGLSTNTEVPSVVMARALLSLAGPNYELAEGEEVRIVSNTDDPHFWKVQTSSGIVEVPSVCLWISDPDLGAVKRAIT
;
A
#
# COMPACT_ATOMS: atom_id res chain seq x y z
N MET A 1 5.04 -11.68 -9.01
CA MET A 1 4.28 -10.56 -9.62
C MET A 1 3.89 -9.54 -8.54
N PHE A 2 3.16 -9.92 -7.49
CA PHE A 2 2.64 -9.00 -6.46
C PHE A 2 3.64 -8.20 -5.61
N GLN A 3 4.81 -8.76 -5.31
CA GLN A 3 5.84 -8.04 -4.54
C GLN A 3 6.42 -6.87 -5.34
N LEU A 4 6.47 -6.98 -6.68
CA LEU A 4 6.94 -5.90 -7.55
C LEU A 4 5.98 -4.71 -7.53
N ASP A 5 4.66 -4.94 -7.48
CA ASP A 5 3.67 -3.87 -7.44
C ASP A 5 3.73 -3.07 -6.13
N GLY A 6 3.95 -3.75 -4.99
CA GLY A 6 4.17 -3.10 -3.70
C GLY A 6 5.46 -2.29 -3.63
N ASP A 7 6.57 -2.85 -4.12
CA ASP A 7 7.87 -2.16 -4.13
C ASP A 7 7.84 -0.92 -5.03
N VAL A 8 7.21 -1.02 -6.21
CA VAL A 8 7.01 0.10 -7.14
C VAL A 8 6.16 1.21 -6.50
N PHE A 9 5.08 0.84 -5.80
CA PHE A 9 4.25 1.80 -5.07
C PHE A 9 5.07 2.54 -4.00
N HIS A 10 5.78 1.81 -3.14
CA HIS A 10 6.55 2.44 -2.06
C HIS A 10 7.69 3.32 -2.58
N HIS A 11 8.35 2.93 -3.67
CA HIS A 11 9.34 3.78 -4.33
C HIS A 11 8.70 5.07 -4.87
N ALA A 12 7.54 4.98 -5.51
CA ALA A 12 6.86 6.15 -6.06
C ALA A 12 6.38 7.12 -4.97
N VAL A 13 5.90 6.61 -3.83
CA VAL A 13 5.57 7.44 -2.65
C VAL A 13 6.81 8.18 -2.14
N ASN A 14 7.92 7.46 -1.91
CA ASN A 14 9.18 8.06 -1.46
C ASN A 14 9.66 9.18 -2.43
N GLU A 15 9.50 8.96 -3.73
CA GLU A 15 9.91 9.93 -4.74
C GLU A 15 9.06 11.21 -4.69
N VAL A 16 7.75 11.08 -4.51
CA VAL A 16 6.84 12.23 -4.35
C VAL A 16 7.13 12.99 -3.06
N GLU A 17 7.30 12.29 -1.94
CA GLU A 17 7.68 12.89 -0.64
C GLU A 17 9.00 13.67 -0.75
N ALA A 18 10.02 13.09 -1.40
CA ALA A 18 11.31 13.74 -1.59
C ALA A 18 11.21 14.99 -2.48
N LYS A 19 10.46 14.92 -3.58
CA LYS A 19 10.23 16.06 -4.49
C LYS A 19 9.45 17.19 -3.79
N LEU A 20 8.43 16.84 -3.01
CA LEU A 20 7.64 17.81 -2.25
C LEU A 20 8.49 18.48 -1.17
N SER A 21 9.21 17.69 -0.37
CA SER A 21 10.09 18.19 0.70
C SER A 21 11.16 19.12 0.17
N ARG A 22 11.77 18.79 -0.98
CA ARG A 22 12.74 19.67 -1.64
C ARG A 22 12.13 21.01 -2.03
N ARG A 23 10.89 21.03 -2.52
CA ARG A 23 10.21 22.26 -2.94
C ARG A 23 9.79 23.14 -1.77
N ILE A 24 9.30 22.55 -0.68
CA ILE A 24 8.97 23.29 0.55
C ILE A 24 10.22 23.98 1.10
N LYS A 25 11.39 23.32 1.06
CA LYS A 25 12.65 23.97 1.45
C LYS A 25 13.00 25.19 0.59
N MET A 26 12.75 25.12 -0.72
CA MET A 26 13.01 26.23 -1.65
C MET A 26 12.08 27.43 -1.42
N THR A 27 10.91 27.24 -0.77
CA THR A 27 10.02 28.35 -0.41
C THR A 27 10.41 29.05 0.88
N HIS A 28 11.45 28.58 1.58
CA HIS A 28 11.91 29.21 2.82
C HIS A 28 12.53 30.59 2.54
N PRO A 29 12.28 31.62 3.38
CA PRO A 29 12.81 32.98 3.18
C PRO A 29 14.32 33.05 2.99
N ASP A 30 15.07 32.16 3.65
CA ASP A 30 16.54 32.08 3.54
C ASP A 30 17.03 31.73 2.12
N HIS A 31 16.14 31.20 1.28
CA HIS A 31 16.44 30.87 -0.13
C HIS A 31 15.90 31.94 -1.09
N ALA A 32 15.28 33.01 -0.57
CA ALA A 32 14.80 34.10 -1.39
C ALA A 32 16.00 34.86 -1.98
N ARG A 33 16.04 34.92 -3.31
CA ARG A 33 17.03 35.75 -3.99
C ARG A 33 16.49 37.18 -4.15
N PRO A 34 17.38 38.20 -4.10
CA PRO A 34 17.00 39.55 -4.47
C PRO A 34 16.61 39.59 -5.95
N LEU A 35 15.56 40.35 -6.25
CA LEU A 35 15.07 40.63 -7.60
C LEU A 35 15.23 42.12 -7.88
N GLU A 36 15.36 42.48 -9.16
CA GLU A 36 15.36 43.88 -9.58
C GLU A 36 13.99 44.52 -9.27
N GLU A 37 13.99 45.77 -8.80
CA GLU A 37 12.78 46.53 -8.46
C GLU A 37 12.12 47.14 -9.72
N ASP A 38 12.11 46.40 -10.82
CA ASP A 38 11.61 46.83 -12.11
C ASP A 38 10.63 45.80 -12.71
N ILE A 39 10.10 46.11 -13.89
CA ILE A 39 9.16 45.23 -14.59
C ILE A 39 9.83 43.90 -14.97
N THR A 40 11.15 43.88 -15.18
CA THR A 40 11.92 42.68 -15.51
C THR A 40 11.93 41.72 -14.33
N GLY A 41 12.24 42.21 -13.12
CA GLY A 41 12.18 41.44 -11.87
C GLY A 41 10.78 40.86 -11.61
N ALA A 42 9.73 41.63 -11.89
CA ALA A 42 8.34 41.16 -11.78
C ALA A 42 8.01 40.02 -12.77
N HIS A 43 8.47 40.09 -14.02
CA HIS A 43 8.27 39.01 -15.01
C HIS A 43 9.01 37.74 -14.62
N VAL A 44 10.24 37.88 -14.13
CA VAL A 44 11.06 36.75 -13.67
C VAL A 44 10.35 36.04 -12.51
N LEU A 45 9.89 36.78 -11.50
CA LEU A 45 9.14 36.20 -10.38
C LEU A 45 7.85 35.52 -10.85
N ALA A 46 7.09 36.15 -11.74
CA ALA A 46 5.84 35.59 -12.24
C ALA A 46 6.06 34.25 -12.97
N ASN A 47 7.14 34.13 -13.74
CA ASN A 47 7.49 32.88 -14.42
C ASN A 47 7.90 31.79 -13.42
N GLU A 48 8.71 32.12 -12.42
CA GLU A 48 9.11 31.16 -11.39
C GLU A 48 7.90 30.65 -10.59
N LEU A 49 7.01 31.56 -10.16
CA LEU A 49 5.77 31.19 -9.47
C LEU A 49 4.89 30.29 -10.34
N ARG A 50 4.80 30.55 -11.64
CA ARG A 50 4.06 29.69 -12.59
C ARG A 50 4.68 28.30 -12.67
N ASP A 51 6.01 28.21 -12.74
CA ASP A 51 6.72 26.93 -12.77
C ASP A 51 6.54 26.15 -11.46
N HIS A 52 6.60 26.84 -10.32
CA HIS A 52 6.32 26.24 -9.01
C HIS A 52 4.89 25.69 -8.95
N LEU A 53 3.89 26.47 -9.37
CA LEU A 53 2.50 26.06 -9.39
C LEU A 53 2.27 24.84 -10.30
N ASN A 54 2.82 24.85 -11.52
CA ASN A 54 2.72 23.73 -12.45
C ASN A 54 3.28 22.43 -11.86
N HIS A 55 4.39 22.51 -11.13
CA HIS A 55 4.95 21.35 -10.44
C HIS A 55 4.09 20.87 -9.28
N PHE A 56 3.50 21.78 -8.50
CA PHE A 56 2.57 21.39 -7.44
C PHE A 56 1.32 20.70 -7.98
N ILE A 57 0.77 21.19 -9.09
CA ILE A 57 -0.35 20.53 -9.79
C ILE A 57 0.04 19.12 -10.24
N HIS A 58 1.24 18.96 -10.83
CA HIS A 58 1.74 17.64 -11.23
C HIS A 58 1.87 16.69 -10.03
N LEU A 59 2.47 17.15 -8.92
CA LEU A 59 2.60 16.33 -7.70
C LEU A 59 1.24 15.97 -7.11
N TRP A 60 0.28 16.89 -7.10
CA TRP A 60 -1.10 16.64 -6.65
C TRP A 60 -1.80 15.56 -7.48
N ASN A 61 -1.67 15.63 -8.80
CA ASN A 61 -2.25 14.59 -9.66
C ASN A 61 -1.59 13.23 -9.40
N ARG A 62 -0.27 13.22 -9.14
CA ARG A 62 0.45 11.97 -8.82
C ARG A 62 0.04 11.41 -7.46
N THR A 63 -0.18 12.23 -6.43
CA THR A 63 -0.69 11.74 -5.14
C THR A 63 -2.08 11.15 -5.27
N GLY A 64 -2.96 11.76 -6.08
CA GLY A 64 -4.28 11.19 -6.41
C GLY A 64 -4.18 9.81 -7.07
N GLN A 65 -3.25 9.62 -8.01
CA GLN A 65 -3.00 8.31 -8.61
C GLN A 65 -2.47 7.30 -7.60
N LEU A 66 -1.53 7.70 -6.74
CA LEU A 66 -0.98 6.83 -5.70
C LEU A 66 -2.06 6.36 -4.72
N LEU A 67 -3.05 7.19 -4.41
CA LEU A 67 -4.19 6.77 -3.58
C LEU A 67 -5.04 5.66 -4.24
N GLU A 68 -5.23 5.71 -5.56
CA GLU A 68 -5.92 4.63 -6.27
C GLU A 68 -5.04 3.38 -6.39
N GLU A 69 -3.73 3.54 -6.61
CA GLU A 69 -2.75 2.45 -6.65
C GLU A 69 -2.64 1.74 -5.29
N SER A 70 -2.68 2.47 -4.17
CA SER A 70 -2.52 1.91 -2.82
C SER A 70 -3.63 0.89 -2.48
N ARG A 71 -4.83 1.08 -3.03
CA ARG A 71 -5.98 0.17 -2.84
C ARG A 71 -5.80 -1.18 -3.55
N ARG A 72 -4.77 -1.32 -4.39
CA ARG A 72 -4.41 -2.55 -5.10
C ARG A 72 -3.17 -3.22 -4.52
N VAL A 73 -2.47 -2.56 -3.61
CA VAL A 73 -1.30 -3.14 -2.95
C VAL A 73 -1.77 -4.24 -2.01
N VAL A 74 -1.17 -5.42 -2.17
CA VAL A 74 -1.53 -6.63 -1.43
C VAL A 74 -0.60 -6.76 -0.22
N PRO A 75 -1.10 -7.09 0.97
CA PRO A 75 -0.30 -7.16 2.18
C PRO A 75 0.56 -8.43 2.20
N VAL A 76 1.70 -8.40 1.53
CA VAL A 76 2.64 -9.54 1.44
C VAL A 76 3.09 -10.01 2.83
N HIS A 77 3.24 -9.08 3.78
CA HIS A 77 3.60 -9.40 5.16
C HIS A 77 2.58 -10.34 5.84
N LEU A 78 1.28 -10.22 5.52
CA LEU A 78 0.27 -11.14 6.03
C LEU A 78 0.41 -12.55 5.48
N ARG A 79 1.04 -12.74 4.31
CA ARG A 79 1.34 -14.08 3.77
C ARG A 79 2.57 -14.73 4.39
N LEU A 80 3.47 -13.93 4.96
CA LEU A 80 4.78 -14.37 5.45
C LEU A 80 4.78 -14.49 6.99
N GLY A 81 3.81 -15.22 7.55
CA GLY A 81 3.70 -15.40 9.01
C GLY A 81 3.03 -14.25 9.75
N GLY A 82 2.35 -13.35 9.04
CA GLY A 82 1.69 -12.18 9.60
C GLY A 82 0.33 -12.44 10.26
N VAL A 83 -0.07 -13.70 10.51
CA VAL A 83 -1.37 -14.03 11.12
C VAL A 83 -1.21 -15.05 12.24
N ASN A 84 -1.69 -14.70 13.44
CA ASN A 84 -1.69 -15.57 14.62
C ASN A 84 -3.02 -15.43 15.39
N ASN A 85 -3.58 -16.55 15.86
CA ASN A 85 -4.90 -16.60 16.53
C ASN A 85 -6.01 -15.87 15.76
N GLY A 86 -5.93 -15.91 14.44
CA GLY A 86 -6.84 -15.29 13.50
C GLY A 86 -6.82 -13.78 13.47
N LEU A 87 -5.71 -13.17 13.90
CA LEU A 87 -5.46 -11.73 13.88
C LEU A 87 -4.15 -11.41 13.17
N SER A 88 -4.11 -10.28 12.47
CA SER A 88 -2.88 -9.73 11.91
C SER A 88 -1.86 -9.40 12.99
N THR A 89 -0.59 -9.68 12.71
CA THR A 89 0.56 -9.35 13.55
C THR A 89 1.40 -8.27 12.88
N ASN A 90 2.19 -7.52 13.66
CA ASN A 90 3.02 -6.43 13.16
C ASN A 90 2.25 -5.30 12.44
N THR A 91 0.95 -5.18 12.70
CA THR A 91 0.08 -4.08 12.26
C THR A 91 -0.26 -3.18 13.44
N GLU A 92 -0.45 -1.88 13.20
CA GLU A 92 -0.82 -0.91 14.27
C GLU A 92 -2.10 -1.34 15.02
N VAL A 93 -3.08 -1.88 14.28
CA VAL A 93 -4.32 -2.39 14.83
C VAL A 93 -4.48 -3.85 14.38
N PRO A 94 -4.50 -4.82 15.31
CA PRO A 94 -4.79 -6.21 14.97
C PRO A 94 -6.19 -6.35 14.38
N SER A 95 -6.29 -7.06 13.26
CA SER A 95 -7.54 -7.23 12.51
C SER A 95 -7.72 -8.66 12.05
N VAL A 96 -8.97 -9.07 11.84
CA VAL A 96 -9.27 -10.40 11.29
C VAL A 96 -8.78 -10.47 9.85
N VAL A 97 -8.07 -11.53 9.49
CA VAL A 97 -7.53 -11.72 8.15
C VAL A 97 -8.36 -12.76 7.40
N MET A 98 -8.96 -12.32 6.30
CA MET A 98 -9.73 -13.17 5.41
C MET A 98 -8.89 -13.56 4.20
N ALA A 99 -9.14 -14.75 3.66
CA ALA A 99 -8.58 -15.20 2.40
C ALA A 99 -9.66 -15.84 1.54
N ARG A 100 -9.48 -15.73 0.23
CA ARG A 100 -10.33 -16.34 -0.78
C ARG A 100 -9.64 -17.56 -1.37
N ALA A 101 -10.34 -18.67 -1.48
CA ALA A 101 -9.85 -19.84 -2.21
C ALA A 101 -9.74 -19.52 -3.71
N LEU A 102 -8.57 -19.78 -4.29
CA LEU A 102 -8.28 -19.53 -5.71
C LEU A 102 -8.74 -20.68 -6.63
N LEU A 103 -8.99 -21.85 -6.04
CA LEU A 103 -9.50 -23.04 -6.71
C LEU A 103 -10.28 -23.87 -5.69
N SER A 104 -11.10 -24.79 -6.17
CA SER A 104 -11.77 -25.76 -5.29
C SER A 104 -10.75 -26.73 -4.69
N LEU A 105 -10.86 -26.98 -3.39
CA LEU A 105 -9.99 -27.88 -2.64
C LEU A 105 -10.84 -28.89 -1.90
N ALA A 106 -10.48 -30.17 -2.01
CA ALA A 106 -11.11 -31.24 -1.26
C ALA A 106 -10.02 -31.96 -0.44
N GLY A 107 -10.21 -31.97 0.87
CA GLY A 107 -9.41 -32.74 1.81
C GLY A 107 -10.24 -33.87 2.42
N PRO A 108 -9.63 -34.68 3.31
CA PRO A 108 -10.33 -35.79 3.94
C PRO A 108 -11.57 -35.37 4.76
N ASN A 109 -11.53 -34.16 5.34
CA ASN A 109 -12.53 -33.66 6.29
C ASN A 109 -13.01 -32.22 5.95
N TYR A 110 -12.74 -31.74 4.74
CA TYR A 110 -13.17 -30.42 4.30
C TYR A 110 -13.34 -30.35 2.79
N GLU A 111 -14.22 -29.46 2.36
CA GLU A 111 -14.33 -29.01 0.98
C GLU A 111 -14.37 -27.49 1.01
N LEU A 112 -13.61 -26.85 0.13
CA LEU A 112 -13.61 -25.41 -0.10
C LEU A 112 -13.90 -25.16 -1.58
N ALA A 113 -14.89 -24.34 -1.86
CA ALA A 113 -15.21 -23.96 -3.23
C ALA A 113 -14.27 -22.87 -3.73
N GLU A 114 -13.99 -22.85 -5.04
CA GLU A 114 -13.35 -21.69 -5.67
C GLU A 114 -14.14 -20.40 -5.36
N GLY A 115 -13.42 -19.36 -4.93
CA GLY A 115 -14.01 -18.09 -4.55
C GLY A 115 -14.55 -18.02 -3.12
N GLU A 116 -14.57 -19.12 -2.38
CA GLU A 116 -15.02 -19.14 -0.98
C GLU A 116 -14.10 -18.33 -0.08
N GLU A 117 -14.68 -17.51 0.80
CA GLU A 117 -13.95 -16.72 1.78
C GLU A 117 -13.84 -17.45 3.12
N VAL A 118 -12.61 -17.59 3.59
CA VAL A 118 -12.26 -18.27 4.84
C VAL A 118 -11.43 -17.35 5.72
N ARG A 119 -11.61 -17.48 7.03
CA ARG A 119 -10.77 -16.78 8.00
C ARG A 119 -9.45 -17.53 8.18
N ILE A 120 -8.32 -16.85 8.02
CA ILE A 120 -7.02 -17.42 8.38
C ILE A 120 -6.91 -17.42 9.90
N VAL A 121 -6.57 -18.57 10.49
CA VAL A 121 -6.35 -18.75 11.93
C VAL A 121 -4.88 -18.61 12.27
N SER A 122 -4.00 -19.25 11.50
CA SER A 122 -2.55 -19.09 11.69
C SER A 122 -1.80 -19.45 10.40
N ASN A 123 -0.72 -18.72 10.16
CA ASN A 123 0.29 -19.07 9.16
C ASN A 123 1.73 -18.95 9.70
N THR A 124 1.90 -19.03 11.03
CA THR A 124 3.21 -18.94 11.68
C THR A 124 3.98 -20.25 11.67
N ASP A 125 3.27 -21.38 11.63
CA ASP A 125 3.87 -22.70 11.89
C ASP A 125 4.55 -23.28 10.65
N ASP A 126 3.87 -23.23 9.49
CA ASP A 126 4.38 -23.69 8.19
C ASP A 126 4.04 -22.66 7.10
N PRO A 127 5.03 -22.18 6.31
CA PRO A 127 4.76 -21.26 5.20
C PRO A 127 3.95 -21.88 4.05
N HIS A 128 3.96 -23.21 3.89
CA HIS A 128 3.27 -23.92 2.81
C HIS A 128 1.83 -24.28 3.16
N PHE A 129 1.49 -24.39 4.45
CA PHE A 129 0.17 -24.79 4.92
C PHE A 129 -0.35 -23.81 5.96
N TRP A 130 -1.54 -23.28 5.71
CA TRP A 130 -2.19 -22.35 6.62
C TRP A 130 -3.37 -23.01 7.30
N LYS A 131 -3.56 -22.68 8.58
CA LYS A 131 -4.76 -23.06 9.32
C LYS A 131 -5.86 -22.06 9.01
N VAL A 132 -6.98 -22.54 8.51
CA VAL A 132 -8.15 -21.73 8.18
C VAL A 132 -9.39 -22.24 8.89
N GLN A 133 -10.29 -21.33 9.23
CA GLN A 133 -11.60 -21.67 9.78
C GLN A 133 -12.57 -21.89 8.63
N THR A 134 -13.11 -23.10 8.57
CA THR A 134 -14.17 -23.50 7.62
C THR A 134 -15.45 -23.85 8.38
N SER A 135 -16.51 -24.18 7.65
CA SER A 135 -17.77 -24.66 8.23
C SER A 135 -17.62 -26.00 8.98
N SER A 136 -16.67 -26.85 8.59
CA SER A 136 -16.40 -28.15 9.25
C SER A 136 -15.41 -28.05 10.40
N GLY A 137 -14.77 -26.89 10.61
CA GLY A 137 -13.80 -26.64 11.68
C GLY A 137 -12.52 -25.99 11.19
N ILE A 138 -11.47 -26.05 12.01
CA ILE A 138 -10.14 -25.57 11.66
C ILE A 138 -9.39 -26.66 10.90
N VAL A 139 -8.93 -26.34 9.70
CA VAL A 139 -8.21 -27.29 8.82
C VAL A 139 -6.96 -26.63 8.22
N GLU A 140 -6.00 -27.47 7.84
CA GLU A 140 -4.78 -27.04 7.15
C GLU A 140 -4.94 -27.16 5.64
N VAL A 141 -4.61 -26.06 4.95
CA VAL A 141 -4.81 -25.90 3.51
C VAL A 141 -3.53 -25.32 2.88
N PRO A 142 -3.11 -25.76 1.68
CA PRO A 142 -1.95 -25.19 1.01
C PRO A 142 -2.09 -23.67 0.79
N SER A 143 -1.11 -22.91 1.26
CA SER A 143 -1.11 -21.45 1.25
C SER A 143 -1.18 -20.84 -0.16
N VAL A 144 -0.65 -21.57 -1.14
CA VAL A 144 -0.67 -21.17 -2.56
C VAL A 144 -2.10 -21.12 -3.13
N CYS A 145 -3.04 -21.86 -2.53
CA CYS A 145 -4.43 -21.90 -2.98
C CYS A 145 -5.30 -20.80 -2.35
N LEU A 146 -4.73 -19.96 -1.47
CA LEU A 146 -5.43 -18.93 -0.74
C LEU A 146 -4.93 -17.53 -1.12
N TRP A 147 -5.85 -16.59 -1.24
CA TRP A 147 -5.57 -15.20 -1.62
C TRP A 147 -6.09 -14.22 -0.57
N ILE A 148 -5.20 -13.43 0.03
CA ILE A 148 -5.58 -12.32 0.92
C ILE A 148 -5.91 -11.14 0.03
N SER A 149 -7.20 -10.79 -0.08
CA SER A 149 -7.69 -9.77 -1.01
C SER A 149 -7.80 -8.38 -0.39
N ASP A 150 -7.74 -8.29 0.94
CA ASP A 150 -7.78 -7.00 1.63
C ASP A 150 -6.57 -6.14 1.20
N PRO A 151 -6.77 -4.85 0.93
CA PRO A 151 -5.67 -3.94 0.61
C PRO A 151 -4.73 -3.81 1.81
N ASP A 152 -3.46 -3.55 1.54
CA ASP A 152 -2.49 -3.22 2.58
C ASP A 152 -2.86 -1.86 3.20
N LEU A 153 -3.41 -1.92 4.42
CA LEU A 153 -3.82 -0.72 5.17
C LEU A 153 -2.65 0.24 5.43
N GLY A 154 -1.42 -0.28 5.54
CA GLY A 154 -0.21 0.53 5.65
C GLY A 154 0.06 1.31 4.36
N ALA A 155 -0.10 0.67 3.21
CA ALA A 155 0.01 1.34 1.90
C ALA A 155 -1.07 2.42 1.72
N VAL A 156 -2.33 2.12 2.08
CA VAL A 156 -3.43 3.09 2.03
C VAL A 156 -3.19 4.27 2.96
N LYS A 157 -2.80 4.02 4.21
CA LYS A 157 -2.47 5.08 5.17
C LYS A 157 -1.39 6.01 4.62
N ARG A 158 -0.32 5.41 4.06
CA ARG A 158 0.81 6.15 3.49
C ARG A 158 0.44 7.00 2.26
N ALA A 159 -0.60 6.64 1.52
CA ALA A 159 -1.08 7.48 0.41
C ALA A 159 -1.91 8.69 0.87
N ILE A 160 -2.45 8.65 2.08
CA ILE A 160 -3.32 9.70 2.66
C ILE A 160 -2.53 10.70 3.49
N THR A 161 -1.48 10.25 4.18
CA THR A 161 -0.66 11.04 5.12
C THR A 161 0.63 11.52 4.50
#